data_AF-A0A7S2RRF4-F1
#
_entry.id   AF-A0A7S2RRF4-F1
#
_cell.length_a   1.000
_cell.length_b   1.000
_cell.length_c   1.000
_cell.angle_alpha   90.00
_cell.angle_beta   90.00
_cell.angle_gamma   90.00
#
_symmetry.space_group_name_H-M   'P 1'
#
loop_
_entity.id
_entity.type
_entity.pdbx_description
1 polymer ?
#
loop_
_entity_poly.entity_id
_entity_poly.type
_entity_poly.pdbx_seq_one_letter_code
_entity_poly.pdbx_strand_id
1 'polypeptide(L)'
;MIELYQERGLTHEDAETVIRLMSEHRDFFVDIMMVEELGLQVPDGDDNPWFDGFVTFCAFVFFGFFPLLGYCVFPFAFPHLTSHQLFMIACLASGVTLFLLGAIKSNFSVKTWWRSGTEMLLIGYFVCFVAYSIGAVTKKLVGVNEI
;
A
#
# COMPACT_ATOMS: atom_id res chain seq x y z
N MET A 1 9.13 -16.03 -27.88
CA MET A 1 9.74 -17.29 -27.38
C MET A 1 10.96 -17.84 -28.15
N ILE A 2 10.92 -18.21 -29.44
CA ILE A 2 12.11 -18.85 -30.10
C ILE A 2 13.34 -17.92 -30.07
N GLU A 3 13.17 -16.66 -30.46
CA GLU A 3 14.24 -15.64 -30.42
C GLU A 3 14.83 -15.45 -29.01
N LEU A 4 13.97 -15.46 -27.98
CA LEU A 4 14.38 -15.37 -26.56
C LEU A 4 15.36 -16.49 -26.17
N TYR A 5 15.11 -17.72 -26.63
CA TYR A 5 15.99 -18.86 -26.35
C TYR A 5 17.25 -18.84 -27.21
N GLN A 6 17.20 -18.29 -28.42
CA GLN A 6 18.39 -18.05 -29.25
C GLN A 6 19.32 -16.99 -28.61
N GLU A 7 18.77 -15.91 -28.07
CA GLU A 7 19.53 -14.91 -27.31
C GLU A 7 20.21 -15.50 -26.07
N ARG A 8 19.62 -16.56 -25.49
CA ARG A 8 20.21 -17.34 -24.38
C ARG A 8 21.27 -18.35 -24.82
N GLY A 9 21.52 -18.48 -26.13
CA GLY A 9 22.61 -19.30 -26.68
C GLY A 9 22.19 -20.63 -27.31
N LEU A 10 20.89 -20.88 -27.53
CA LEU A 10 20.43 -22.05 -28.30
C LEU A 10 20.55 -21.82 -29.80
N THR A 11 20.83 -22.89 -30.54
CA THR A 11 20.73 -22.88 -32.00
C THR A 11 19.26 -22.74 -32.42
N HIS A 12 18.99 -22.29 -33.65
CA HIS A 12 17.62 -22.16 -34.14
C HIS A 12 16.86 -23.49 -34.10
N GLU A 13 17.51 -24.58 -34.52
CA GLU A 13 16.88 -25.92 -34.59
C GLU A 13 16.56 -26.45 -33.19
N ASP A 14 17.46 -26.25 -32.23
CA ASP A 14 17.24 -26.66 -30.84
C ASP A 14 16.15 -25.82 -30.17
N ALA A 15 16.16 -24.50 -30.37
CA ALA A 15 15.15 -23.59 -29.82
C ALA A 15 13.75 -23.91 -30.37
N GLU A 16 13.64 -24.18 -31.67
CA GLU A 16 12.37 -24.59 -32.29
C GLU A 16 11.88 -25.93 -31.73
N THR A 17 12.78 -26.89 -31.54
CA THR A 17 12.44 -28.21 -30.97
C THR A 17 11.96 -28.09 -29.53
N VAL A 18 12.66 -27.31 -28.70
CA VAL A 18 12.28 -27.07 -27.29
C VAL A 18 10.92 -26.38 -27.21
N ILE A 19 10.71 -25.29 -27.96
CA ILE A 19 9.43 -24.57 -27.96
C ILE A 19 8.30 -25.46 -28.47
N ARG A 20 8.54 -26.29 -29.49
CA ARG A 20 7.56 -27.24 -29.99
C ARG A 20 7.16 -28.27 -28.93
N LEU A 21 8.12 -28.87 -28.24
CA LEU A 21 7.86 -29.83 -27.16
C LEU A 21 7.11 -29.16 -25.99
N MET A 22 7.50 -27.94 -25.62
CA MET A 22 6.80 -27.19 -24.57
C MET A 22 5.37 -26.84 -24.97
N SER A 23 5.13 -26.52 -26.25
CA SER A 23 3.80 -26.16 -26.75
C SER A 23 2.76 -27.28 -26.67
N GLU A 24 3.20 -28.54 -26.56
CA GLU A 24 2.32 -29.68 -26.28
C GLU A 24 1.68 -29.60 -24.89
N HIS A 25 2.33 -28.91 -23.95
CA HIS A 25 1.85 -28.67 -22.60
C HIS A 25 1.45 -27.19 -22.43
N ARG A 26 0.23 -26.86 -22.88
CA ARG A 26 -0.32 -25.48 -22.89
C ARG A 26 -0.09 -24.70 -21.60
N ASP A 27 -0.47 -25.26 -20.45
CA ASP A 27 -0.41 -24.54 -19.17
C ASP A 27 1.04 -24.20 -18.79
N PHE A 28 1.92 -25.20 -18.83
CA PHE A 28 3.36 -25.04 -18.61
C PHE A 28 4.01 -24.03 -19.58
N PHE A 29 3.61 -24.06 -20.85
CA PHE A 29 4.13 -23.12 -21.85
C PHE A 29 3.70 -21.68 -21.58
N VAL A 30 2.44 -21.46 -21.20
CA VAL A 30 1.91 -20.14 -20.85
C VAL A 30 2.59 -19.61 -19.59
N ASP A 31 2.78 -20.42 -18.56
CA ASP A 31 3.46 -20.02 -17.33
C ASP A 31 4.90 -19.55 -17.61
N ILE A 32 5.65 -20.31 -18.42
CA ILE A 32 7.01 -19.91 -18.80
C ILE A 32 7.00 -18.63 -19.64
N MET A 33 6.07 -18.47 -20.58
CA MET A 33 5.95 -17.24 -21.35
C MET A 33 5.61 -16.03 -20.46
N MET A 34 4.75 -16.21 -19.45
CA MET A 34 4.41 -15.16 -18.49
C MET A 34 5.64 -14.70 -17.71
N VAL A 35 6.47 -15.63 -17.24
CA VAL A 35 7.67 -15.30 -16.47
C VAL A 35 8.78 -14.76 -17.36
N GLU A 36 9.09 -15.44 -18.46
CA GLU A 36 10.31 -15.22 -19.23
C GLU A 36 10.16 -14.18 -20.34
N GLU A 37 8.98 -14.10 -20.98
CA GLU A 37 8.72 -13.13 -22.06
C GLU A 37 8.06 -11.85 -21.52
N LEU A 38 7.08 -11.99 -20.63
CA LEU A 38 6.31 -10.85 -20.11
C LEU A 38 6.85 -10.29 -18.79
N GLY A 39 7.73 -11.03 -18.09
CA GLY A 39 8.24 -10.63 -16.77
C GLY A 39 7.16 -10.54 -15.68
N LEU A 40 6.05 -11.25 -15.86
CA LEU A 40 4.91 -11.28 -14.96
C LEU A 40 5.04 -12.45 -13.98
N GLN A 41 4.45 -12.30 -12.81
CA GLN A 41 4.24 -13.41 -11.89
C GLN A 41 3.07 -14.26 -12.38
N VAL A 42 3.22 -15.58 -12.27
CA VAL A 42 2.13 -16.53 -12.52
C VAL A 42 1.17 -16.40 -11.34
N PRO A 43 -0.15 -16.19 -11.56
CA PRO A 43 -1.12 -16.15 -10.49
C PRO A 43 -1.11 -17.46 -9.71
N ASP A 44 -1.05 -17.38 -8.38
CA ASP A 44 -1.20 -18.57 -7.55
C ASP A 44 -2.67 -19.03 -7.60
N GLY A 45 -2.91 -20.34 -7.51
CA GLY A 45 -4.28 -20.89 -7.58
C GLY A 45 -5.21 -20.40 -6.46
N ASP A 46 -4.64 -19.81 -5.40
CA ASP A 46 -5.35 -19.27 -4.25
C ASP A 46 -5.56 -17.74 -4.33
N ASP A 47 -5.07 -17.08 -5.38
CA ASP A 47 -5.24 -15.63 -5.57
C ASP A 47 -6.70 -15.30 -5.90
N ASN A 48 -7.40 -14.70 -4.94
CA ASN A 48 -8.78 -14.28 -5.10
C ASN A 48 -8.89 -12.75 -4.98
N PRO A 49 -9.04 -12.02 -6.11
CA PRO A 49 -9.10 -10.56 -6.11
C PRO A 49 -10.20 -9.98 -5.21
N TRP A 50 -11.31 -10.70 -5.05
CA TRP A 50 -12.40 -10.28 -4.17
C TRP A 50 -12.00 -10.36 -2.70
N PHE A 51 -11.28 -11.42 -2.33
CA PHE A 51 -10.79 -11.60 -0.97
C PHE A 51 -9.71 -10.59 -0.64
N ASP A 52 -8.74 -10.39 -1.54
CA ASP A 52 -7.66 -9.42 -1.35
C ASP A 52 -8.19 -7.99 -1.23
N GLY A 53 -9.16 -7.63 -2.08
CA GLY A 53 -9.88 -6.36 -2.01
C GLY A 53 -10.63 -6.18 -0.70
N PHE A 54 -11.27 -7.25 -0.20
CA PHE A 54 -11.98 -7.20 1.07
C PHE A 54 -11.03 -7.03 2.27
N VAL A 55 -9.91 -7.77 2.28
CA VAL A 55 -8.89 -7.68 3.34
C VAL A 55 -8.28 -6.27 3.37
N THR A 56 -7.92 -5.72 2.21
CA THR A 56 -7.38 -4.35 2.12
C THR A 56 -8.40 -3.29 2.54
N PHE A 57 -9.67 -3.44 2.18
CA PHE A 57 -10.74 -2.57 2.65
C PHE A 57 -10.90 -2.60 4.17
N CYS A 58 -10.99 -3.79 4.77
CA CYS A 58 -11.12 -3.95 6.21
C CYS A 58 -9.89 -3.39 6.95
N ALA A 59 -8.69 -3.63 6.44
CA ALA A 59 -7.47 -3.05 7.00
C ALA A 59 -7.50 -1.51 6.94
N PHE A 60 -7.89 -0.94 5.80
CA PHE A 60 -7.98 0.52 5.65
C PHE A 60 -8.99 1.15 6.62
N VAL A 61 -10.18 0.56 6.74
CA VAL A 61 -11.21 1.03 7.69
C VAL A 61 -10.70 0.93 9.13
N PHE A 62 -10.11 -0.21 9.51
CA PHE A 62 -9.64 -0.44 10.86
C PHE A 62 -8.55 0.56 11.28
N PHE A 63 -7.49 0.70 10.47
CA PHE A 63 -6.39 1.63 10.77
C PHE A 63 -6.79 3.10 10.58
N GLY A 64 -7.64 3.42 9.61
CA GLY A 64 -8.14 4.78 9.38
C GLY A 64 -9.08 5.27 10.49
N PHE A 65 -9.71 4.37 11.23
CA PHE A 65 -10.58 4.71 12.33
C PHE A 65 -9.84 5.21 13.59
N PHE A 66 -8.59 4.78 13.82
CA PHE A 66 -7.81 5.17 15.00
C PHE A 66 -7.65 6.69 15.17
N PRO A 67 -7.22 7.45 14.14
CA PRO A 67 -7.22 8.92 14.18
C PRO A 67 -8.59 9.53 14.49
N LEU A 68 -9.65 8.96 13.91
CA LEU A 68 -11.03 9.49 13.99
C LEU A 68 -11.65 9.28 15.37
N LEU A 69 -11.23 8.26 16.11
CA LEU A 69 -11.67 8.03 17.48
C LEU A 69 -11.54 9.28 18.35
N GLY A 70 -10.44 10.05 18.18
CA GLY A 70 -10.17 11.30 18.89
C GLY A 70 -11.30 12.33 18.78
N TYR A 71 -12.08 12.31 17.70
CA TYR A 71 -13.19 13.23 17.47
C TYR A 71 -14.57 12.57 17.56
N CYS A 72 -14.69 11.28 17.30
CA CYS A 72 -15.98 10.58 17.31
C CYS A 72 -16.33 10.00 18.70
N VAL A 73 -15.35 9.49 19.44
CA VAL A 73 -15.59 8.71 20.67
C VAL A 73 -15.11 9.43 21.91
N PHE A 74 -13.93 10.03 21.89
CA PHE A 74 -13.37 10.74 23.04
C PHE A 74 -14.24 11.92 23.56
N PRO A 75 -14.89 12.75 22.71
CA PRO A 75 -15.77 13.79 23.24
C PRO A 75 -17.03 13.24 23.93
N PHE A 76 -17.52 12.07 23.51
CA PHE A 76 -18.67 11.41 24.15
C PHE A 76 -18.27 10.75 25.48
N ALA A 77 -17.10 10.12 25.53
CA ALA A 77 -16.59 9.46 26.73
C ALA A 77 -16.04 10.44 27.78
N PHE A 78 -15.48 11.58 27.35
CA PHE A 78 -14.84 12.57 28.21
C PHE A 78 -15.30 13.99 27.87
N PRO A 79 -16.53 14.37 28.24
CA PRO A 79 -17.13 15.66 27.89
C PRO A 79 -16.43 16.87 28.53
N HIS A 80 -15.53 16.67 29.48
CA HIS A 80 -14.75 17.72 30.13
C HIS A 80 -13.49 18.14 29.36
N LEU A 81 -13.13 17.41 28.30
CA LEU A 81 -11.95 17.72 27.52
C LEU A 81 -12.20 18.92 26.59
N THR A 82 -11.25 19.84 26.57
CA THR A 82 -11.28 20.98 25.65
C THR A 82 -10.95 20.55 24.23
N SER A 83 -11.40 21.33 23.22
CA SER A 83 -11.12 21.06 21.80
C SER A 83 -9.63 20.93 21.49
N HIS A 84 -8.77 21.67 22.21
CA HIS A 84 -7.32 21.59 22.07
C HIS A 84 -6.76 20.25 22.57
N GLN A 85 -7.28 19.73 23.68
CA GLN A 85 -6.86 18.42 24.21
C GLN A 85 -7.28 17.28 23.27
N LEU A 86 -8.49 17.34 22.71
CA LEU A 86 -8.94 16.38 21.70
C LEU A 86 -8.04 16.39 20.46
N PHE A 87 -7.68 17.58 19.96
CA PHE A 87 -6.77 17.72 18.83
C PHE A 87 -5.41 17.09 19.11
N MET A 88 -4.83 17.31 20.30
CA MET A 88 -3.57 16.69 20.69
C MET A 88 -3.67 15.16 20.75
N ILE A 89 -4.75 14.62 21.30
CA ILE A 89 -4.98 13.17 21.38
C ILE A 89 -5.09 12.58 19.96
N ALA A 90 -5.84 13.22 19.06
CA ALA A 90 -5.98 12.79 17.68
C ALA A 90 -4.65 12.81 16.92
N CYS A 91 -3.83 13.85 17.11
CA CYS A 91 -2.49 13.95 16.54
C CYS A 91 -1.58 12.82 17.06
N LEU A 92 -1.57 12.56 18.37
CA LEU A 92 -0.77 11.49 18.96
C LEU A 92 -1.23 10.11 18.46
N ALA A 93 -2.54 9.86 18.44
CA ALA A 93 -3.12 8.62 17.93
C ALA A 93 -2.76 8.39 16.45
N SER A 94 -2.81 9.43 15.63
CA SER A 94 -2.41 9.37 14.22
C SER A 94 -0.93 9.05 14.06
N GLY A 95 -0.07 9.70 14.83
CA GLY A 95 1.37 9.43 14.84
C GLY A 95 1.66 7.98 15.24
N VAL A 96 1.08 7.51 16.34
CA VAL A 96 1.25 6.12 16.80
C VAL A 96 0.78 5.13 15.73
N THR A 97 -0.38 5.38 15.10
CA THR A 97 -0.93 4.52 14.06
C THR A 97 0.00 4.45 12.84
N LEU A 98 0.50 5.60 12.36
CA LEU A 98 1.44 5.66 11.23
C LEU A 98 2.77 4.96 11.54
N PHE A 99 3.29 5.15 12.75
CA PHE A 99 4.52 4.50 13.18
C PHE A 99 4.36 2.98 13.26
N LEU A 100 3.25 2.51 13.87
CA LEU A 100 2.92 1.09 13.96
C LEU A 100 2.76 0.46 12.58
N LEU A 101 2.05 1.14 11.66
CA LEU A 101 1.88 0.66 10.29
C LEU A 101 3.24 0.56 9.57
N GLY A 102 4.11 1.55 9.74
CA GLY A 102 5.48 1.51 9.23
C GLY A 102 6.34 0.41 9.85
N ALA A 103 6.17 0.12 11.14
CA ALA A 103 6.87 -0.95 11.84
C ALA A 103 6.38 -2.34 11.39
N ILE A 104 5.07 -2.56 11.27
CA ILE A 104 4.49 -3.81 10.75
C ILE A 104 4.97 -4.04 9.31
N LYS A 105 4.96 -2.99 8.47
CA LYS A 105 5.48 -3.04 7.09
C LYS A 105 6.94 -3.49 7.04
N SER A 106 7.75 -3.17 8.06
CA SER A 106 9.16 -3.54 8.09
C SER A 106 9.41 -5.04 8.20
N ASN A 107 8.47 -5.82 8.75
CA ASN A 107 8.63 -7.27 8.87
C ASN A 107 8.69 -7.97 7.50
N PHE A 108 8.10 -7.34 6.48
CA PHE A 108 8.13 -7.82 5.10
C PHE A 108 9.20 -7.13 4.24
N SER A 109 10.04 -6.29 4.86
CA SER A 109 11.09 -5.52 4.17
C SER A 109 12.45 -5.77 4.81
N VAL A 110 13.52 -5.45 4.09
CA VAL A 110 14.91 -5.60 4.59
C VAL A 110 15.28 -4.47 5.57
N LYS A 111 14.40 -3.48 5.75
CA LYS A 111 14.63 -2.30 6.60
C LYS A 111 14.31 -2.59 8.07
N THR A 112 15.05 -1.98 9.01
CA THR A 112 14.76 -2.09 10.44
C THR A 112 13.45 -1.39 10.83
N TRP A 113 12.72 -1.97 11.80
CA TRP A 113 11.40 -1.50 12.23
C TRP A 113 11.32 -0.02 12.62
N TRP A 114 12.30 0.47 13.38
CA TRP A 114 12.35 1.87 13.80
C TRP A 114 12.56 2.84 12.62
N ARG A 115 13.37 2.44 11.62
CA ARG A 115 13.61 3.26 10.43
C ARG A 115 12.37 3.35 9.55
N SER A 116 11.72 2.21 9.29
CA SER A 116 10.49 2.15 8.49
C SER A 116 9.32 2.90 9.17
N GLY A 117 9.18 2.76 10.49
CA GLY A 117 8.20 3.53 11.28
C GLY A 117 8.43 5.04 11.21
N THR A 118 9.69 5.49 11.35
CA THR A 118 10.05 6.91 11.26
C THR A 118 9.85 7.46 9.85
N GLU A 119 10.18 6.68 8.82
CA GLU A 119 9.94 7.05 7.41
C GLU A 119 8.45 7.28 7.15
N MET A 120 7.58 6.38 7.64
CA MET A 120 6.14 6.51 7.51
C MET A 120 5.58 7.73 8.28
N LEU A 121 6.11 8.01 9.47
CA LEU A 121 5.77 9.23 10.22
C LEU A 121 6.12 10.50 9.46
N LEU A 122 7.31 10.58 8.88
CA LEU A 122 7.76 11.76 8.14
C LEU A 122 6.92 12.01 6.89
N ILE A 123 6.59 10.95 6.15
CA ILE A 123 5.69 11.03 4.99
C ILE A 123 4.31 11.51 5.43
N GLY A 124 3.75 10.91 6.50
CA GLY A 124 2.44 11.32 7.02
C GLY A 124 2.41 12.76 7.52
N TYR A 125 3.47 13.22 8.20
CA TYR A 125 3.64 14.61 8.60
C TYR A 125 3.64 15.55 7.38
N PHE A 126 4.39 15.20 6.34
CA PHE A 126 4.44 15.98 5.11
C PHE A 126 3.07 16.08 4.42
N VAL A 127 2.35 14.96 4.32
CA VAL A 127 0.99 14.93 3.76
C VAL A 127 0.03 15.78 4.60
N CYS A 128 0.09 15.67 5.92
CA CYS A 128 -0.71 16.48 6.84
C CYS A 128 -0.46 17.98 6.65
N PHE A 129 0.82 18.38 6.55
CA PHE A 129 1.22 19.75 6.30
C PHE A 129 0.65 20.28 4.96
N VAL A 130 0.75 19.49 3.89
CA VAL A 130 0.20 19.83 2.58
C VAL A 130 -1.33 19.93 2.62
N ALA A 131 -2.01 18.96 3.24
CA ALA A 131 -3.47 18.98 3.34
C ALA A 131 -3.99 20.19 4.15
N TYR A 132 -3.33 20.51 5.27
CA TYR A 132 -3.68 21.67 6.10
C TYR A 132 -3.47 22.99 5.36
N SER A 133 -2.34 23.12 4.65
CA SER A 133 -2.04 24.34 3.89
C SER A 133 -3.01 24.55 2.73
N ILE A 134 -3.39 23.49 2.01
CA ILE A 134 -4.46 23.57 1.00
C ILE A 134 -5.77 24.01 1.65
N GLY A 135 -6.19 23.40 2.76
CA GLY A 135 -7.41 23.78 3.47
C GLY A 135 -7.41 25.25 3.92
N ALA A 136 -6.27 25.74 4.43
CA ALA A 136 -6.11 27.13 4.84
C ALA A 136 -6.20 28.12 3.66
N VAL A 137 -5.59 27.79 2.51
CA VAL A 137 -5.68 28.60 1.29
C VAL A 137 -7.11 28.63 0.76
N THR A 138 -7.79 27.48 0.71
CA THR A 138 -9.19 27.40 0.30
C THR A 138 -10.11 28.19 1.22
N LYS A 139 -9.93 28.12 2.55
CA LYS A 139 -10.69 28.93 3.53
C LYS A 139 -10.56 30.42 3.21
N LYS A 140 -9.35 30.89 2.92
CA LYS A 140 -9.07 32.29 2.58
C LYS A 140 -9.71 32.72 1.26
N LEU A 141 -9.68 31.86 0.24
CA LEU A 141 -10.25 32.15 -1.09
C LEU A 141 -11.78 32.19 -1.08
N VAL A 142 -12.43 31.30 -0.32
CA VAL A 142 -13.90 31.22 -0.27
C VAL A 142 -14.50 32.28 0.67
N GLY A 143 -13.67 32.99 1.45
CA GLY A 143 -14.13 34.10 2.30
C GLY A 143 -14.96 33.65 3.50
N VAL A 144 -14.79 32.40 3.95
CA VAL A 144 -15.41 31.90 5.18
C VAL A 144 -14.69 32.51 6.39
N ASN A 145 -15.06 33.76 6.71
CA ASN A 145 -14.81 34.35 8.02
C ASN A 145 -15.65 33.61 9.06
N GLU A 146 -15.04 33.30 10.19
CA GLU A 146 -15.68 32.54 11.28
C GLU A 146 -16.96 33.25 11.76
N ILE A 147 -18.01 32.45 11.97
CA ILE A 147 -19.04 32.70 13.00
C ILE A 147 -18.57 31.95 14.25
#